data_AF-A0A954T191-F1
#
_entry.id   AF-A0A954T191-F1
#
_cell.length_a   1.000
_cell.length_b   1.000
_cell.length_c   1.000
_cell.angle_alpha   90.00
_cell.angle_beta   90.00
_cell.angle_gamma   90.00
#
_symmetry.space_group_name_H-M   'P 1'
#
loop_
_entity.id
_entity.type
_entity.pdbx_description
1 polymer ?
#
loop_
_entity_poly.entity_id
_entity_poly.type
_entity_poly.pdbx_seq_one_letter_code
_entity_poly.pdbx_strand_id
1 'polypeptide(L)'
;SAQVLANAQQAATDVAAENRAGDVHSVYTDSARDVRLGQYTWNSGTQSWDKLWGVSPYNMVEVTLHRDQAGSALGDRPLDLFFAPVLGTDQATVSVSSTAVMQPGSSFSTTGSGGGGGNTDDGECPCGNPQILPLALDLQTWTNLMNGIGSDNYSYNESTGAVTNGSDGILECSLYPYGNQSLPPGNRGTVDLGSNNNSTADISRQILYGLNADDMSYFNGEITFDENGELELNGDTGLSAGIKDELEAIKGDPRAIPIFSAVSGPGNNANYTIVKFVGIRIMYVKLTGKPADKKVIIQPAPFVDNCVIPGDLPVTQDSIFAPSSIIN
;
A
#
# COMPACT_ATOMS: atom_id res chain seq x y z
N SER A 1 7.07 5.34 14.38
CA SER A 1 5.65 5.51 14.78
C SER A 1 5.34 6.93 15.24
N ALA A 2 6.13 7.57 16.12
CA ALA A 2 5.84 8.91 16.64
C ALA A 2 5.79 10.02 15.56
N GLN A 3 6.72 10.01 14.60
CA GLN A 3 6.72 11.00 13.51
C GLN A 3 5.50 10.88 12.59
N VAL A 4 5.09 9.65 12.27
CA VAL A 4 3.89 9.38 11.46
C VAL A 4 2.63 9.91 12.16
N LEU A 5 2.54 9.66 13.47
CA LEU A 5 1.44 10.18 14.29
C LEU A 5 1.39 11.72 14.25
N ALA A 6 2.53 12.38 14.48
CA ALA A 6 2.62 13.84 14.47
C ALA A 6 2.27 14.43 13.10
N ASN A 7 2.73 13.83 12.00
CA ASN A 7 2.43 14.29 10.65
C ASN A 7 0.93 14.15 10.32
N ALA A 8 0.32 13.01 10.68
CA ALA A 8 -1.11 12.79 10.45
C ALA A 8 -1.99 13.76 11.28
N GLN A 9 -1.60 13.97 12.54
CA GLN A 9 -2.22 14.96 13.43
C GLN A 9 -2.15 16.38 12.87
N GLN A 10 -0.99 16.77 12.35
CA GLN A 10 -0.81 18.07 11.72
C GLN A 10 -1.69 18.22 10.47
N ALA A 11 -1.67 17.22 9.58
CA ALA A 11 -2.47 17.24 8.36
C ALA A 11 -3.97 17.36 8.64
N ALA A 12 -4.49 16.65 9.64
CA ALA A 12 -5.88 16.78 10.07
C ALA A 12 -6.21 18.19 10.59
N THR A 13 -5.28 18.79 11.35
CA THR A 13 -5.43 20.15 11.88
C THR A 13 -5.43 21.20 10.76
N ASP A 14 -4.53 21.04 9.77
CA ASP A 14 -4.42 21.95 8.63
C ASP A 14 -5.71 21.92 7.79
N VAL A 15 -6.24 20.73 7.49
CA VAL A 15 -7.51 20.57 6.76
C VAL A 15 -8.67 21.19 7.53
N ALA A 16 -8.77 20.98 8.85
CA ALA A 16 -9.84 21.56 9.65
C ALA A 16 -9.79 23.10 9.66
N ALA A 17 -8.59 23.69 9.71
CA ALA A 17 -8.39 25.12 9.72
C ALA A 17 -8.81 25.81 8.41
N GLU A 18 -8.80 25.10 7.28
CA GLU A 18 -9.27 25.60 5.98
C GLU A 18 -10.79 25.66 5.86
N ASN A 19 -11.52 25.01 6.76
CA ASN A 19 -12.97 24.89 6.70
C ASN A 19 -13.67 25.82 7.69
N ARG A 20 -14.82 26.38 7.30
CA ARG A 20 -15.67 27.20 8.18
C ARG A 20 -16.59 26.31 9.02
N ALA A 21 -16.88 26.73 10.26
CA ALA A 21 -17.92 26.12 11.09
C ALA A 21 -18.81 27.19 11.71
N GLY A 22 -20.05 27.33 11.22
CA GLY A 22 -21.02 28.28 11.76
C GLY A 22 -20.52 29.73 11.70
N ASP A 23 -20.32 30.35 12.87
CA ASP A 23 -19.88 31.73 13.05
C ASP A 23 -18.37 31.96 12.91
N VAL A 24 -17.56 30.90 12.78
CA VAL A 24 -16.09 31.02 12.66
C VAL A 24 -15.57 30.67 11.26
N HIS A 25 -14.47 31.34 10.87
CA HIS A 25 -13.85 31.21 9.54
C HIS A 25 -12.92 29.99 9.41
N SER A 26 -12.54 29.38 10.53
CA SER A 26 -11.69 28.19 10.63
C SER A 26 -12.21 27.32 11.78
N VAL A 27 -12.31 26.01 11.59
CA VAL A 27 -12.63 25.09 12.68
C VAL A 27 -11.36 24.83 13.48
N TYR A 28 -11.46 24.94 14.80
CA TYR A 28 -10.37 24.54 15.69
C TYR A 28 -10.36 23.02 15.84
N THR A 29 -9.16 22.44 15.87
CA THR A 29 -8.93 21.03 16.12
C THR A 29 -7.73 20.91 17.04
N ASP A 30 -7.94 20.31 18.21
CA ASP A 30 -6.86 19.94 19.11
C ASP A 30 -6.31 18.59 18.68
N SER A 31 -5.10 18.56 18.15
CA SER A 31 -4.53 17.33 17.59
C SER A 31 -4.38 16.17 18.58
N ALA A 32 -4.31 16.45 19.89
CA ALA A 32 -4.21 15.43 20.93
C ALA A 32 -5.59 14.90 21.37
N ARG A 33 -6.62 15.74 21.35
CA ARG A 33 -8.00 15.37 21.74
C ARG A 33 -8.82 14.84 20.56
N ASP A 34 -8.70 15.50 19.41
CA ASP A 34 -9.66 15.43 18.31
C ASP A 34 -9.23 14.49 17.18
N VAL A 35 -7.96 14.08 17.15
CA VAL A 35 -7.41 13.21 16.11
C VAL A 35 -6.94 11.90 16.73
N ARG A 36 -7.52 10.78 16.27
CA ARG A 36 -7.19 9.44 16.74
C ARG A 36 -6.74 8.58 15.58
N LEU A 37 -5.61 7.89 15.74
CA LEU A 37 -5.11 6.92 14.77
C LEU A 37 -5.23 5.51 15.32
N GLY A 38 -5.46 4.56 14.42
CA GLY A 38 -5.61 3.17 14.77
C GLY A 38 -5.60 2.24 13.58
N GLN A 39 -6.09 1.03 13.83
CA GLN A 39 -6.22 -0.03 12.87
C GLN A 39 -7.71 -0.35 12.66
N TYR A 40 -8.13 -0.42 11.39
CA TYR A 40 -9.40 -0.98 10.96
C TYR A 40 -9.12 -2.34 10.33
N THR A 41 -9.44 -3.41 11.06
CA THR A 41 -9.00 -4.77 10.73
C THR A 41 -10.17 -5.75 10.75
N TRP A 42 -10.18 -6.72 9.84
CA TRP A 42 -11.18 -7.78 9.86
C TRP A 42 -10.89 -8.78 10.97
N ASN A 43 -11.95 -9.15 11.68
CA ASN A 43 -11.94 -10.22 12.68
C ASN A 43 -12.75 -11.40 12.15
N SER A 44 -12.05 -12.44 11.71
CA SER A 44 -12.68 -13.64 11.14
C SER A 44 -13.50 -14.44 12.15
N GLY A 45 -13.22 -14.30 13.46
CA GLY A 45 -13.95 -14.99 14.52
C GLY A 45 -15.34 -14.40 14.77
N THR A 46 -15.48 -13.08 14.64
CA THR A 46 -16.75 -12.36 14.79
C THR A 46 -17.42 -12.01 13.47
N GLN A 47 -16.72 -12.20 12.34
CA GLN A 47 -17.14 -11.78 11.01
C GLN A 47 -17.49 -10.28 10.98
N SER A 48 -16.64 -9.47 11.62
CA SER A 48 -16.85 -8.02 11.73
C SER A 48 -15.54 -7.26 11.60
N TRP A 49 -15.65 -5.99 11.25
CA TRP A 49 -14.53 -5.06 11.29
C TRP A 49 -14.38 -4.43 12.68
N ASP A 50 -13.17 -4.50 13.23
CA ASP A 50 -12.82 -3.94 14.53
C ASP A 50 -12.04 -2.62 14.36
N LYS A 51 -12.40 -1.61 15.17
CA LYS A 51 -11.68 -0.33 15.28
C LYS A 51 -10.73 -0.40 16.49
N LEU A 52 -9.43 -0.60 16.26
CA LEU A 52 -8.41 -0.72 17.30
C LEU A 52 -7.56 0.56 17.40
N TRP A 53 -7.74 1.35 18.45
CA TRP A 53 -7.04 2.64 18.62
C TRP A 53 -5.62 2.47 19.17
N GLY A 54 -4.67 3.27 18.67
CA GLY A 54 -3.29 3.26 19.14
C GLY A 54 -2.48 2.01 18.76
N VAL A 55 -3.01 1.18 17.86
CA VAL A 55 -2.35 -0.05 17.38
C VAL A 55 -1.75 0.20 16.01
N SER A 56 -0.44 -0.04 15.87
CA SER A 56 0.26 0.00 14.58
C SER A 56 0.25 -1.38 13.89
N PRO A 57 0.30 -1.46 12.55
CA PRO A 57 0.37 -0.35 11.60
C PRO A 57 -0.96 0.42 11.51
N TYR A 58 -0.88 1.74 11.35
CA TYR A 58 -2.06 2.61 11.26
C TYR A 58 -2.61 2.60 9.83
N ASN A 59 -3.87 2.22 9.67
CA ASN A 59 -4.64 2.35 8.43
C ASN A 59 -5.98 3.09 8.63
N MET A 60 -6.21 3.63 9.82
CA MET A 60 -7.44 4.33 10.18
C MET A 60 -7.11 5.63 10.92
N VAL A 61 -7.83 6.69 10.58
CA VAL A 61 -7.85 7.96 11.29
C VAL A 61 -9.29 8.39 11.53
N GLU A 62 -9.57 8.91 12.72
CA GLU A 62 -10.83 9.59 13.02
C GLU A 62 -10.53 11.00 13.52
N VAL A 63 -11.32 11.94 13.00
CA VAL A 63 -11.29 13.34 13.41
C VAL A 63 -12.65 13.69 14.00
N THR A 64 -12.66 14.27 15.21
CA THR A 64 -13.87 14.79 15.86
C THR A 64 -13.76 16.29 16.03
N LEU A 65 -14.68 17.03 15.43
CA LEU A 65 -14.76 18.48 15.52
C LEU A 65 -15.79 18.89 16.56
N HIS A 66 -15.44 19.89 17.37
CA HIS A 66 -16.21 20.31 18.53
C HIS A 66 -16.71 21.75 18.41
N ARG A 67 -17.96 21.96 18.83
CA ARG A 67 -18.61 23.24 19.12
C ARG A 67 -19.34 23.11 20.46
N ASP A 68 -18.67 22.52 21.45
CA ASP A 68 -19.23 22.18 22.76
C ASP A 68 -18.29 22.54 23.93
N GLN A 69 -17.18 23.23 23.64
CA GLN A 69 -16.15 23.56 24.63
C GLN A 69 -16.44 24.91 25.29
N ALA A 70 -17.18 24.85 26.40
CA ALA A 70 -17.56 26.04 27.16
C ALA A 70 -16.32 26.84 27.60
N GLY A 71 -16.32 28.15 27.30
CA GLY A 71 -15.23 29.06 27.67
C GLY A 71 -14.00 29.02 26.76
N SER A 72 -14.01 28.22 25.69
CA SER A 72 -12.91 28.24 24.72
C SER A 72 -12.88 29.54 23.90
N ALA A 73 -11.68 30.09 23.72
CA ALA A 73 -11.40 31.21 22.83
C ALA A 73 -10.83 30.76 21.48
N LEU A 74 -10.65 29.45 21.26
CA LEU A 74 -9.92 28.90 20.12
C LEU A 74 -10.80 28.63 18.90
N GLY A 75 -12.13 28.63 19.06
CA GLY A 75 -13.10 28.45 17.96
C GLY A 75 -14.00 27.20 18.07
N ASP A 76 -13.80 26.37 19.10
CA ASP A 76 -14.61 25.19 19.43
C ASP A 76 -15.67 25.45 20.53
N ARG A 77 -15.96 26.72 20.82
CA ARG A 77 -17.02 27.14 21.75
C ARG A 77 -18.42 26.81 21.22
N PRO A 78 -19.44 26.68 22.10
CA PRO A 78 -20.84 26.55 21.69
C PRO A 78 -21.27 27.60 20.65
N LEU A 79 -22.16 27.22 19.75
CA LEU A 79 -22.73 28.10 18.74
C LEU A 79 -23.70 29.07 19.40
N ASP A 80 -23.49 30.37 19.19
CA ASP A 80 -24.43 31.39 19.65
C ASP A 80 -25.71 31.33 18.79
N LEU A 81 -26.87 31.24 19.44
CA LEU A 81 -28.17 31.16 18.77
C LEU A 81 -28.78 32.56 18.65
N PHE A 82 -29.13 32.98 17.43
CA PHE A 82 -29.65 34.33 17.20
C PHE A 82 -31.09 34.55 17.68
N PHE A 83 -31.92 33.49 17.66
CA PHE A 83 -33.35 33.60 17.98
C PHE A 83 -33.75 32.87 19.26
N ALA A 84 -32.97 31.88 19.72
CA ALA A 84 -33.29 31.09 20.91
C ALA A 84 -33.16 31.83 22.27
N PRO A 85 -32.43 32.97 22.41
CA PRO A 85 -32.41 33.72 23.66
C PRO A 85 -33.80 34.14 24.17
N VAL A 86 -34.77 34.37 23.27
CA VAL A 86 -36.16 34.68 23.65
C VAL A 86 -36.86 33.52 24.36
N LEU A 87 -36.32 32.31 24.24
CA LEU A 87 -36.77 31.07 24.88
C LEU A 87 -35.86 30.65 26.04
N GLY A 88 -34.89 31.49 26.44
CA GLY A 88 -33.96 31.22 27.54
C GLY A 88 -32.81 30.27 27.19
N THR A 89 -32.48 30.11 25.90
CA THR A 89 -31.35 29.30 25.44
C THR A 89 -30.47 30.12 24.51
N ASP A 90 -29.26 30.45 24.95
CA ASP A 90 -28.38 31.36 24.21
C ASP A 90 -27.39 30.63 23.29
N GLN A 91 -27.19 29.32 23.52
CA GLN A 91 -26.16 28.54 22.86
C GLN A 91 -26.61 27.12 22.51
N ALA A 92 -26.04 26.55 21.46
CA ALA A 92 -26.16 25.15 21.09
C ALA A 92 -24.79 24.47 21.04
N THR A 93 -24.73 23.23 21.49
CA THR A 93 -23.54 22.39 21.38
C THR A 93 -23.65 21.45 20.19
N VAL A 94 -22.57 21.28 19.44
CA VAL A 94 -22.50 20.36 18.30
C VAL A 94 -21.14 19.66 18.32
N SER A 95 -21.13 18.38 17.98
CA SER A 95 -19.91 17.65 17.66
C SER A 95 -20.16 16.74 16.46
N VAL A 96 -19.13 16.56 15.62
CA VAL A 96 -19.20 15.72 14.43
C VAL A 96 -17.90 14.92 14.34
N SER A 97 -18.01 13.61 14.14
CA SER A 97 -16.87 12.75 13.86
C SER A 97 -16.93 12.20 12.43
N SER A 98 -15.76 11.95 11.86
CA SER A 98 -15.61 11.23 10.60
C SER A 98 -14.42 10.28 10.72
N THR A 99 -14.60 9.03 10.31
CA THR A 99 -13.52 8.03 10.26
C THR A 99 -13.17 7.75 8.80
N ALA A 100 -11.89 7.87 8.47
CA ALA A 100 -11.35 7.43 7.18
C ALA A 100 -10.44 6.21 7.38
N VAL A 101 -10.54 5.25 6.47
CA VAL A 101 -9.76 4.00 6.51
C VAL A 101 -9.19 3.67 5.14
N MET A 102 -8.00 3.09 5.13
CA MET A 102 -7.45 2.36 4.00
C MET A 102 -7.70 0.87 4.24
N GLN A 103 -8.60 0.26 3.49
CA GLN A 103 -8.94 -1.15 3.71
C GLN A 103 -7.84 -2.06 3.14
N PRO A 104 -7.42 -3.10 3.86
CA PRO A 104 -6.48 -4.08 3.33
C PRO A 104 -7.11 -4.83 2.16
N GLY A 105 -6.30 -5.18 1.18
CA GLY A 105 -6.69 -6.01 0.05
C GLY A 105 -5.69 -7.13 -0.19
N SER A 106 -6.08 -8.07 -1.05
CA SER A 106 -5.19 -9.12 -1.54
C SER A 106 -5.16 -9.19 -3.06
N SER A 107 -6.19 -8.71 -3.73
CA SER A 107 -6.41 -8.92 -5.17
C SER A 107 -6.39 -7.60 -5.93
N PHE A 108 -6.28 -7.67 -7.25
CA PHE A 108 -6.29 -6.51 -8.14
C PHE A 108 -7.37 -6.64 -9.21
N SER A 109 -8.05 -5.56 -9.56
CA SER A 109 -9.06 -5.53 -10.62
C SER A 109 -8.88 -4.28 -11.47
N THR A 110 -9.20 -4.39 -12.76
CA THR A 110 -9.27 -3.24 -13.68
C THR A 110 -10.28 -2.17 -13.25
N THR A 111 -11.29 -2.53 -12.46
CA THR A 111 -12.27 -1.58 -11.92
C THR A 111 -11.92 -1.08 -10.53
N GLY A 112 -11.00 -1.75 -9.81
CA GLY A 112 -10.51 -1.34 -8.50
C GLY A 112 -11.58 -1.21 -7.40
N SER A 113 -11.22 -0.52 -6.31
CA SER A 113 -12.08 -0.27 -5.14
C SER A 113 -13.17 0.78 -5.37
N GLY A 114 -13.04 1.59 -6.41
CA GLY A 114 -14.04 2.58 -6.79
C GLY A 114 -14.44 2.26 -8.22
N GLY A 115 -15.70 1.84 -8.42
CA GLY A 115 -16.28 1.55 -9.74
C GLY A 115 -16.41 2.75 -10.67
N GLY A 116 -15.40 3.64 -10.68
CA GLY A 116 -15.21 4.65 -11.68
C GLY A 116 -14.88 3.98 -12.99
N GLY A 117 -15.90 3.82 -13.83
CA GLY A 117 -15.73 3.61 -15.25
C GLY A 117 -15.07 4.84 -15.87
N GLY A 118 -13.77 5.00 -15.65
CA GLY A 118 -12.93 5.84 -16.48
C GLY A 118 -13.03 5.31 -17.91
N ASN A 119 -13.51 6.13 -18.83
CA ASN A 119 -13.50 5.81 -20.25
C ASN A 119 -12.04 5.84 -20.70
N THR A 120 -11.41 4.68 -20.84
CA THR A 120 -10.00 4.59 -21.23
C THR A 120 -9.92 4.35 -22.74
N ASP A 121 -9.98 5.45 -23.50
CA ASP A 121 -9.75 5.41 -24.96
C ASP A 121 -8.29 5.03 -25.33
N ASP A 122 -7.42 4.80 -24.33
CA ASP A 122 -5.96 4.69 -24.46
C ASP A 122 -5.37 3.33 -23.98
N GLY A 123 -6.20 2.33 -23.65
CA GLY A 123 -5.72 1.00 -23.21
C GLY A 123 -5.28 0.89 -21.74
N GLU A 124 -5.53 1.94 -20.94
CA GLU A 124 -5.38 1.93 -19.49
C GLU A 124 -6.56 1.20 -18.80
N CYS A 125 -6.35 0.69 -17.59
CA CYS A 125 -7.48 0.15 -16.82
C CYS A 125 -8.30 1.30 -16.18
N PRO A 126 -9.62 1.15 -15.98
CA PRO A 126 -10.46 2.18 -15.34
C PRO A 126 -9.97 2.66 -13.95
N CYS A 127 -9.32 1.80 -13.16
CA CYS A 127 -8.70 2.15 -11.89
C CYS A 127 -7.30 2.79 -12.03
N GLY A 128 -6.75 2.90 -13.23
CA GLY A 128 -5.32 3.08 -13.51
C GLY A 128 -4.61 1.74 -13.73
N ASN A 129 -3.35 1.73 -14.13
CA ASN A 129 -2.60 0.47 -14.30
C ASN A 129 -2.13 -0.07 -12.94
N PRO A 130 -2.47 -1.31 -12.53
CA PRO A 130 -1.97 -1.90 -11.29
C PRO A 130 -0.44 -1.87 -11.24
N GLN A 131 0.12 -1.27 -10.19
CA GLN A 131 1.57 -1.11 -10.02
C GLN A 131 2.23 -2.36 -9.43
N ILE A 132 2.03 -3.51 -10.09
CA ILE A 132 2.60 -4.82 -9.74
C ILE A 132 3.84 -5.06 -10.59
N LEU A 133 4.95 -5.42 -9.97
CA LEU A 133 6.12 -5.88 -10.71
C LEU A 133 5.99 -7.37 -11.01
N PRO A 134 6.34 -7.82 -12.23
CA PRO A 134 6.43 -9.24 -12.58
C PRO A 134 7.71 -9.86 -12.00
N LEU A 135 7.95 -9.71 -10.69
CA LEU A 135 9.14 -10.20 -9.99
C LEU A 135 8.74 -10.91 -8.70
N ALA A 136 9.02 -12.21 -8.60
CA ALA A 136 8.55 -13.02 -7.48
C ALA A 136 9.64 -13.27 -6.42
N LEU A 137 9.24 -13.24 -5.14
CA LEU A 137 10.09 -13.53 -3.97
C LEU A 137 9.52 -14.70 -3.16
N ASP A 138 10.39 -15.56 -2.61
CA ASP A 138 9.92 -16.67 -1.77
C ASP A 138 9.45 -16.20 -0.39
N LEU A 139 8.38 -16.86 0.09
CA LEU A 139 7.75 -16.60 1.38
C LEU A 139 8.73 -16.68 2.54
N GLN A 140 9.68 -17.62 2.52
CA GLN A 140 10.65 -17.79 3.61
C GLN A 140 11.54 -16.55 3.76
N THR A 141 12.03 -16.01 2.64
CA THR A 141 12.88 -14.82 2.65
C THR A 141 12.13 -13.59 3.11
N TRP A 142 10.89 -13.42 2.64
CA TRP A 142 10.02 -12.34 3.11
C TRP A 142 9.72 -12.48 4.62
N THR A 143 9.39 -13.68 5.08
CA THR A 143 9.10 -13.95 6.50
C THR A 143 10.32 -13.68 7.37
N ASN A 144 11.52 -14.06 6.93
CA ASN A 144 12.76 -13.74 7.61
C ASN A 144 12.96 -12.23 7.73
N LEU A 145 12.71 -11.49 6.65
CA LEU A 145 12.82 -10.04 6.63
C LEU A 145 11.89 -9.38 7.67
N MET A 146 10.62 -9.78 7.67
CA MET A 146 9.61 -9.28 8.62
C MET A 146 9.91 -9.69 10.06
N ASN A 147 10.63 -10.80 10.27
CA ASN A 147 11.06 -11.26 11.60
C ASN A 147 12.40 -10.65 12.06
N GLY A 148 12.92 -9.63 11.37
CA GLY A 148 14.14 -8.95 11.79
C GLY A 148 15.44 -9.57 11.25
N ILE A 149 15.37 -10.43 10.24
CA ILE A 149 16.52 -11.09 9.61
C ILE A 149 16.74 -10.49 8.22
N GLY A 150 17.68 -9.56 8.11
CA GLY A 150 18.01 -8.88 6.88
C GLY A 150 19.23 -7.99 7.05
N SER A 151 19.59 -7.26 5.99
CA SER A 151 20.60 -6.20 6.08
C SER A 151 19.92 -4.83 6.05
N ASP A 152 20.61 -3.79 6.50
CA ASP A 152 20.12 -2.41 6.47
C ASP A 152 21.29 -1.52 6.05
N ASN A 153 21.44 -1.37 4.74
CA ASN A 153 22.56 -0.69 4.09
C ASN A 153 22.14 0.52 3.27
N TYR A 154 20.85 0.70 3.03
CA TYR A 154 20.25 1.71 2.18
C TYR A 154 19.16 2.44 2.96
N SER A 155 18.99 3.70 2.60
CA SER A 155 18.02 4.57 3.22
C SER A 155 17.18 5.26 2.17
N TYR A 156 15.89 5.42 2.47
CA TYR A 156 14.98 6.20 1.65
C TYR A 156 14.61 7.52 2.33
N ASN A 157 14.68 8.62 1.57
CA ASN A 157 14.22 9.92 2.03
C ASN A 157 12.83 10.23 1.43
N GLU A 158 11.80 10.13 2.26
CA GLU A 158 10.40 10.40 1.91
C GLU A 158 10.16 11.83 1.35
N SER A 159 10.99 12.82 1.74
CA SER A 159 10.81 14.20 1.26
C SER A 159 11.40 14.46 -0.12
N THR A 160 12.40 13.69 -0.54
CA THR A 160 13.10 13.89 -1.81
C THR A 160 12.92 12.73 -2.79
N GLY A 161 12.36 11.60 -2.33
CA GLY A 161 12.31 10.35 -3.08
C GLY A 161 13.69 9.70 -3.30
N ALA A 162 14.75 10.22 -2.67
CA ALA A 162 16.11 9.75 -2.94
C ALA A 162 16.45 8.50 -2.14
N VAL A 163 17.06 7.52 -2.82
CA VAL A 163 17.72 6.37 -2.18
C VAL A 163 19.21 6.64 -2.03
N THR A 164 19.74 6.45 -0.83
CA THR A 164 21.17 6.62 -0.53
C THR A 164 21.76 5.41 0.19
N ASN A 165 23.09 5.30 0.22
CA ASN A 165 23.77 4.32 1.07
C ASN A 165 23.75 4.82 2.53
N GLY A 166 23.38 3.95 3.47
CA GLY A 166 23.28 4.24 4.89
C GLY A 166 22.02 3.59 5.47
N SER A 167 22.04 3.23 6.74
CA SER A 167 20.91 2.55 7.39
C SER A 167 19.74 3.51 7.69
N ASP A 168 18.50 3.05 7.51
CA ASP A 168 17.27 3.76 7.93
C ASP A 168 16.43 3.00 8.99
N GLY A 169 16.91 1.83 9.43
CA GLY A 169 16.24 0.98 10.41
C GLY A 169 15.23 0.02 9.80
N ILE A 170 15.06 0.01 8.48
CA ILE A 170 14.19 -0.93 7.77
C ILE A 170 15.07 -1.92 7.02
N LEU A 171 14.81 -3.20 7.25
CA LEU A 171 15.61 -4.26 6.66
C LEU A 171 15.33 -4.44 5.17
N GLU A 172 16.32 -4.96 4.47
CA GLU A 172 16.32 -5.23 3.05
C GLU A 172 16.55 -6.71 2.74
N CYS A 173 16.07 -7.14 1.57
CA CYS A 173 16.46 -8.41 0.97
C CYS A 173 16.75 -8.26 -0.53
N SER A 174 17.34 -9.29 -1.12
CA SER A 174 17.67 -9.32 -2.55
C SER A 174 16.60 -10.09 -3.34
N LEU A 175 16.07 -9.53 -4.42
CA LEU A 175 15.25 -10.25 -5.41
C LEU A 175 16.09 -11.15 -6.33
N TYR A 176 17.42 -10.99 -6.33
CA TYR A 176 18.29 -11.70 -7.27
C TYR A 176 18.31 -13.23 -6.99
N PRO A 177 18.34 -14.09 -8.02
CA PRO A 177 17.87 -15.48 -7.97
C PRO A 177 18.88 -16.50 -7.40
N TYR A 178 19.83 -16.04 -6.57
CA TYR A 178 20.77 -16.89 -5.82
C TYR A 178 20.48 -16.87 -4.30
N GLY A 179 19.21 -16.66 -3.94
CA GLY A 179 18.77 -16.58 -2.55
C GLY A 179 18.67 -17.94 -1.85
N ASN A 180 17.51 -18.21 -1.26
CA ASN A 180 17.25 -19.39 -0.43
C ASN A 180 17.77 -20.71 -1.04
N GLN A 181 18.74 -21.36 -0.37
CA GLN A 181 19.39 -22.58 -0.87
C GLN A 181 18.49 -23.83 -0.81
N SER A 182 17.35 -23.76 -0.11
CA SER A 182 16.35 -24.84 -0.07
C SER A 182 15.47 -24.88 -1.33
N LEU A 183 15.56 -23.85 -2.17
CA LEU A 183 14.87 -23.77 -3.45
C LEU A 183 15.82 -24.21 -4.58
N PRO A 184 15.32 -24.86 -5.65
CA PRO A 184 16.13 -25.08 -6.84
C PRO A 184 16.88 -23.80 -7.31
N PRO A 185 18.09 -23.95 -7.87
CA PRO A 185 18.87 -22.80 -8.31
C PRO A 185 18.12 -21.99 -9.38
N GLY A 186 18.04 -20.67 -9.19
CA GLY A 186 17.35 -19.78 -10.13
C GLY A 186 15.87 -19.55 -9.82
N ASN A 187 15.36 -20.03 -8.68
CA ASN A 187 13.93 -20.05 -8.40
C ASN A 187 13.22 -18.71 -8.19
N ARG A 188 13.94 -17.62 -7.95
CA ARG A 188 13.34 -16.29 -8.04
C ARG A 188 13.43 -15.82 -9.48
N GLY A 189 12.45 -15.07 -9.94
CA GLY A 189 12.45 -14.68 -11.34
C GLY A 189 11.26 -13.83 -11.70
N THR A 190 10.97 -13.83 -12.98
CA THR A 190 9.85 -13.10 -13.55
C THR A 190 8.64 -14.01 -13.63
N VAL A 191 7.47 -13.50 -13.26
CA VAL A 191 6.20 -14.20 -13.42
C VAL A 191 5.38 -13.54 -14.50
N ASP A 192 4.58 -14.34 -15.19
CA ASP A 192 3.74 -13.91 -16.30
C ASP A 192 2.50 -13.21 -15.76
N LEU A 193 2.53 -11.89 -15.75
CA LEU A 193 1.40 -11.03 -15.44
C LEU A 193 0.82 -10.48 -16.75
N GLY A 194 0.18 -11.35 -17.53
CA GLY A 194 -0.42 -11.01 -18.82
C GLY A 194 -0.27 -12.16 -19.80
N SER A 195 0.17 -11.87 -21.02
CA SER A 195 0.44 -12.93 -21.98
C SER A 195 1.55 -13.87 -21.50
N ASN A 196 1.45 -15.17 -21.81
CA ASN A 196 2.48 -16.17 -21.48
C ASN A 196 3.81 -15.96 -22.24
N ASN A 197 3.94 -14.87 -23.01
CA ASN A 197 5.19 -14.48 -23.63
C ASN A 197 5.81 -13.40 -22.74
N ASN A 198 6.72 -13.81 -21.85
CA ASN A 198 7.47 -12.94 -20.95
C ASN A 198 8.57 -12.17 -21.69
N SER A 199 8.21 -11.46 -22.77
CA SER A 199 9.19 -10.75 -23.59
C SER A 199 9.83 -9.65 -22.74
N THR A 200 11.13 -9.39 -22.95
CA THR A 200 11.80 -8.30 -22.23
C THR A 200 11.10 -6.95 -22.43
N ALA A 201 10.47 -6.73 -23.60
CA ALA A 201 9.73 -5.51 -23.86
C ALA A 201 8.46 -5.39 -22.99
N ASP A 202 7.74 -6.49 -22.80
CA ASP A 202 6.53 -6.51 -21.97
C ASP A 202 6.91 -6.31 -20.50
N ILE A 203 7.91 -7.05 -20.01
CA ILE A 203 8.41 -6.90 -18.63
C ILE A 203 8.90 -5.47 -18.38
N SER A 204 9.70 -4.91 -19.29
CA SER A 204 10.18 -3.52 -19.18
C SER A 204 9.01 -2.53 -19.08
N ARG A 205 7.98 -2.69 -19.91
CA ARG A 205 6.78 -1.84 -19.85
C ARG A 205 6.02 -2.02 -18.53
N GLN A 206 5.83 -3.25 -18.05
CA GLN A 206 5.15 -3.52 -16.78
C GLN A 206 5.88 -2.90 -15.59
N ILE A 207 7.22 -2.96 -15.59
CA ILE A 207 8.04 -2.33 -14.54
C ILE A 207 7.84 -0.81 -14.52
N LEU A 208 7.83 -0.18 -15.70
CA LEU A 208 7.72 1.28 -15.82
C LEU A 208 6.30 1.81 -15.57
N TYR A 209 5.28 1.08 -16.04
CA TYR A 209 3.92 1.62 -16.19
C TYR A 209 2.83 0.78 -15.53
N GLY A 210 3.17 -0.35 -14.90
CA GLY A 210 2.20 -1.30 -14.34
C GLY A 210 1.50 -2.14 -15.41
N LEU A 211 0.52 -2.93 -14.98
CA LEU A 211 -0.26 -3.79 -15.86
C LEU A 211 -1.32 -2.97 -16.62
N ASN A 212 -1.41 -3.12 -17.93
CA ASN A 212 -2.43 -2.45 -18.74
C ASN A 212 -3.69 -3.32 -18.88
N ALA A 213 -4.72 -2.81 -19.58
CA ALA A 213 -5.95 -3.56 -19.77
C ALA A 213 -5.75 -4.87 -20.53
N ASP A 214 -4.80 -4.91 -21.47
CA ASP A 214 -4.46 -6.11 -22.23
C ASP A 214 -3.84 -7.19 -21.34
N ASP A 215 -2.90 -6.85 -20.45
CA ASP A 215 -2.34 -7.78 -19.47
C ASP A 215 -3.45 -8.34 -18.57
N MET A 216 -4.29 -7.45 -18.05
CA MET A 216 -5.37 -7.83 -17.15
C MET A 216 -6.43 -8.70 -17.84
N SER A 217 -6.59 -8.59 -19.17
CA SER A 217 -7.55 -9.42 -19.92
C SER A 217 -7.24 -10.92 -19.84
N TYR A 218 -5.97 -11.30 -19.65
CA TYR A 218 -5.56 -12.69 -19.42
C TYR A 218 -6.06 -13.26 -18.08
N PHE A 219 -6.46 -12.37 -17.17
CA PHE A 219 -7.05 -12.69 -15.88
C PHE A 219 -8.54 -12.32 -15.82
N ASN A 220 -9.22 -12.19 -16.96
CA ASN A 220 -10.61 -11.72 -17.03
C ASN A 220 -10.84 -10.36 -16.34
N GLY A 221 -9.80 -9.52 -16.27
CA GLY A 221 -9.83 -8.22 -15.62
C GLY A 221 -9.52 -8.24 -14.12
N GLU A 222 -9.30 -9.41 -13.50
CA GLU A 222 -9.05 -9.53 -12.06
C GLU A 222 -7.98 -10.57 -11.72
N ILE A 223 -6.95 -10.15 -10.97
CA ILE A 223 -5.94 -11.03 -10.40
C ILE A 223 -6.39 -11.38 -8.98
N THR A 224 -6.99 -12.57 -8.82
CA THR A 224 -7.57 -13.05 -7.57
C THR A 224 -7.00 -14.40 -7.16
N PHE A 225 -6.94 -14.64 -5.85
CA PHE A 225 -6.62 -15.95 -5.29
C PHE A 225 -7.80 -16.92 -5.39
N ASP A 226 -7.51 -18.22 -5.46
CA ASP A 226 -8.50 -19.29 -5.44
C ASP A 226 -9.07 -19.54 -4.02
N GLU A 227 -9.90 -20.57 -3.89
CA GLU A 227 -10.51 -20.96 -2.60
C GLU A 227 -9.49 -21.36 -1.51
N ASN A 228 -8.26 -21.73 -1.91
CA ASN A 228 -7.17 -22.07 -0.99
C ASN A 228 -6.30 -20.85 -0.63
N GLY A 229 -6.59 -19.68 -1.22
CA GLY A 229 -5.74 -18.49 -1.07
C GLY A 229 -4.48 -18.56 -1.94
N GLU A 230 -4.52 -19.31 -3.04
CA GLU A 230 -3.38 -19.52 -3.94
C GLU A 230 -3.68 -18.95 -5.34
N LEU A 231 -2.65 -18.45 -6.00
CA LEU A 231 -2.70 -18.00 -7.39
C LEU A 231 -1.53 -18.63 -8.14
N GLU A 232 -1.84 -19.45 -9.13
CA GLU A 232 -0.83 -20.11 -9.96
C GLU A 232 -0.42 -19.19 -11.12
N LEU A 233 0.87 -18.83 -11.18
CA LEU A 233 1.44 -18.05 -12.26
C LEU A 233 2.58 -18.82 -12.93
N ASN A 234 2.58 -18.83 -14.26
CA ASN A 234 3.76 -19.27 -15.00
C ASN A 234 4.85 -18.19 -14.92
N GLY A 235 6.08 -18.56 -15.25
CA GLY A 235 7.17 -17.60 -15.32
C GLY A 235 8.49 -18.20 -15.77
N ASP A 236 9.49 -17.32 -15.73
CA ASP A 236 10.87 -17.63 -16.05
C ASP A 236 11.73 -17.60 -14.80
N THR A 237 12.60 -18.60 -14.68
CA THR A 237 13.64 -18.57 -13.66
C THR A 237 14.71 -17.52 -13.99
N GLY A 238 15.00 -16.65 -13.03
CA GLY A 238 16.07 -15.66 -13.10
C GLY A 238 15.66 -14.24 -13.45
N LEU A 239 16.63 -13.32 -13.42
CA LEU A 239 16.45 -11.91 -13.80
C LEU A 239 17.39 -11.53 -14.94
N SER A 240 16.84 -11.01 -16.03
CA SER A 240 17.59 -10.52 -17.18
C SER A 240 18.26 -9.18 -16.90
N ALA A 241 19.47 -8.96 -17.44
CA ALA A 241 20.08 -7.63 -17.40
C ALA A 241 19.37 -6.61 -18.31
N GLY A 242 18.48 -7.09 -19.20
CA GLY A 242 17.70 -6.24 -20.11
C GLY A 242 16.69 -5.33 -19.43
N ILE A 243 16.28 -5.63 -18.19
CA ILE A 243 15.33 -4.82 -17.39
C ILE A 243 16.02 -3.91 -16.38
N LYS A 244 17.35 -3.78 -16.46
CA LYS A 244 18.15 -3.06 -15.46
C LYS A 244 17.75 -1.59 -15.39
N ASP A 245 17.58 -0.95 -16.54
CA ASP A 245 17.42 0.49 -16.61
C ASP A 245 16.01 0.90 -16.15
N GLU A 246 15.02 0.04 -16.39
CA GLU A 246 13.65 0.18 -15.89
C GLU A 246 13.59 0.05 -14.38
N LEU A 247 14.27 -0.93 -13.79
CA LEU A 247 14.34 -1.07 -12.33
C LEU A 247 15.07 0.11 -11.68
N GLU A 248 16.10 0.68 -12.32
CA GLU A 248 16.75 1.90 -11.83
C GLU A 248 15.83 3.12 -11.93
N ALA A 249 14.98 3.19 -12.96
CA ALA A 249 14.06 4.30 -13.17
C ALA A 249 12.97 4.40 -12.10
N ILE A 250 12.54 3.27 -11.53
CA ILE A 250 11.49 3.21 -10.49
C ILE A 250 12.05 3.10 -9.06
N LYS A 251 13.34 3.39 -8.86
CA LYS A 251 13.96 3.30 -7.53
C LYS A 251 13.28 4.23 -6.53
N GLY A 252 13.03 3.70 -5.34
CA GLY A 252 12.32 4.39 -4.28
C GLY A 252 10.80 4.39 -4.44
N ASP A 253 10.27 4.11 -5.64
CA ASP A 253 8.82 4.07 -5.83
C ASP A 253 8.23 2.80 -5.20
N PRO A 254 7.12 2.92 -4.46
CA PRO A 254 6.35 1.76 -4.01
C PRO A 254 5.76 0.96 -5.19
N ARG A 255 5.92 -0.36 -5.13
CA ARG A 255 5.32 -1.33 -6.06
C ARG A 255 4.89 -2.57 -5.31
N ALA A 256 3.90 -3.29 -5.83
CA ALA A 256 3.55 -4.61 -5.33
C ALA A 256 4.42 -5.69 -5.98
N ILE A 257 4.79 -6.73 -5.23
CA ILE A 257 5.38 -7.96 -5.78
C ILE A 257 4.61 -9.20 -5.32
N PRO A 258 4.53 -10.25 -6.14
CA PRO A 258 4.01 -11.55 -5.73
C PRO A 258 5.00 -12.30 -4.81
N ILE A 259 4.46 -12.87 -3.74
CA ILE A 259 5.18 -13.77 -2.83
C ILE A 259 4.73 -15.20 -3.06
N PHE A 260 5.68 -16.09 -3.35
CA PHE A 260 5.39 -17.50 -3.63
C PHE A 260 5.75 -18.43 -2.48
N SER A 261 4.93 -19.45 -2.26
CA SER A 261 5.17 -20.54 -1.30
C SER A 261 5.92 -21.71 -1.94
N ALA A 262 5.64 -21.96 -3.22
CA ALA A 262 6.22 -23.06 -3.98
C ALA A 262 6.52 -22.63 -5.42
N VAL A 263 7.48 -23.32 -6.03
CA VAL A 263 7.77 -23.22 -7.46
C VAL A 263 8.14 -24.61 -7.97
N SER A 264 7.64 -24.96 -9.15
CA SER A 264 7.88 -26.25 -9.80
C SER A 264 8.15 -26.05 -11.29
N GLY A 265 8.74 -27.05 -11.95
CA GLY A 265 9.07 -26.95 -13.38
C GLY A 265 10.37 -26.15 -13.67
N PRO A 266 11.10 -26.47 -14.76
CA PRO A 266 12.33 -25.79 -15.11
C PRO A 266 12.13 -24.65 -16.14
N GLY A 267 12.91 -23.58 -15.98
CA GLY A 267 13.06 -22.52 -17.01
C GLY A 267 11.77 -21.76 -17.26
N ASN A 268 11.44 -21.54 -18.54
CA ASN A 268 10.20 -20.88 -19.01
C ASN A 268 8.93 -21.75 -18.86
N ASN A 269 8.97 -22.76 -18.01
CA ASN A 269 7.79 -23.54 -17.60
C ASN A 269 7.76 -23.63 -16.06
N ALA A 270 8.38 -22.66 -15.38
CA ALA A 270 8.28 -22.57 -13.94
C ALA A 270 6.86 -22.14 -13.58
N ASN A 271 6.23 -22.89 -12.68
CA ASN A 271 4.91 -22.58 -12.16
C ASN A 271 5.03 -22.23 -10.68
N TYR A 272 4.57 -21.03 -10.35
CA TYR A 272 4.69 -20.39 -9.04
C TYR A 272 3.34 -20.39 -8.33
N THR A 273 3.31 -20.92 -7.12
CA THR A 273 2.15 -20.82 -6.23
C THR A 273 2.29 -19.54 -5.42
N ILE A 274 1.61 -18.48 -5.85
CA ILE A 274 1.56 -17.18 -5.19
C ILE A 274 0.56 -17.25 -4.04
N VAL A 275 0.92 -16.70 -2.88
CA VAL A 275 0.08 -16.73 -1.66
C VAL A 275 -0.27 -15.36 -1.11
N LYS A 276 0.39 -14.29 -1.60
CA LYS A 276 0.06 -12.90 -1.30
C LYS A 276 0.83 -11.94 -2.20
N PHE A 277 0.36 -10.70 -2.23
CA PHE A 277 1.11 -9.55 -2.72
C PHE A 277 1.59 -8.69 -1.55
N VAL A 278 2.77 -8.10 -1.68
CA VAL A 278 3.33 -7.20 -0.65
C VAL A 278 3.90 -5.94 -1.29
N GLY A 279 3.84 -4.84 -0.56
CA GLY A 279 4.44 -3.57 -0.97
C GLY A 279 5.95 -3.54 -0.74
N ILE A 280 6.71 -3.16 -1.77
CA ILE A 280 8.16 -2.99 -1.72
C ILE A 280 8.56 -1.69 -2.40
N ARG A 281 9.80 -1.27 -2.19
CA ARG A 281 10.49 -0.29 -3.03
C ARG A 281 11.87 -0.80 -3.40
N ILE A 282 12.36 -0.41 -4.57
CA ILE A 282 13.69 -0.79 -5.04
C ILE A 282 14.72 0.18 -4.46
N MET A 283 15.72 -0.37 -3.77
CA MET A 283 16.80 0.40 -3.14
C MET A 283 18.07 0.41 -4.01
N TYR A 284 18.38 -0.71 -4.66
CA TYR A 284 19.60 -0.82 -5.45
C TYR A 284 19.47 -1.85 -6.56
N VAL A 285 20.05 -1.55 -7.73
CA VAL A 285 20.03 -2.46 -8.88
C VAL A 285 21.45 -2.67 -9.39
N LYS A 286 21.84 -3.93 -9.56
CA LYS A 286 23.05 -4.34 -10.26
C LYS A 286 22.83 -5.69 -10.91
N LEU A 287 22.63 -5.69 -12.22
CA LEU A 287 22.37 -6.92 -13.01
C LEU A 287 23.51 -7.30 -13.97
N THR A 288 24.59 -6.52 -14.00
CA THR A 288 25.79 -6.75 -14.81
C THR A 288 27.00 -7.05 -13.94
N GLY A 289 28.04 -7.66 -14.54
CA GLY A 289 29.25 -8.09 -13.85
C GLY A 289 29.21 -9.54 -13.37
N LYS A 290 30.06 -9.88 -12.38
CA LYS A 290 30.19 -11.25 -11.87
C LYS A 290 28.88 -11.67 -11.17
N PRO A 291 28.44 -12.94 -11.28
CA PRO A 291 27.21 -13.41 -10.65
C PRO A 291 27.11 -13.10 -9.15
N ALA A 292 28.21 -13.20 -8.41
CA ALA A 292 28.28 -12.90 -6.98
C ALA A 292 28.04 -11.42 -6.64
N ASP A 293 28.23 -10.51 -7.60
CA ASP A 293 28.07 -9.08 -7.41
C ASP A 293 26.69 -8.57 -7.84
N LYS A 294 25.90 -9.41 -8.51
CA LYS A 294 24.58 -9.04 -9.01
C LYS A 294 23.55 -9.11 -7.89
N LYS A 295 22.76 -8.07 -7.76
CA LYS A 295 21.73 -7.92 -6.72
C LYS A 295 20.70 -6.89 -7.14
N VAL A 296 19.45 -7.15 -6.77
CA VAL A 296 18.37 -6.16 -6.79
C VAL A 296 17.87 -6.11 -5.36
N ILE A 297 18.21 -5.04 -4.65
CA ILE A 297 17.88 -4.89 -3.23
C ILE A 297 16.55 -4.16 -3.11
N ILE A 298 15.66 -4.72 -2.30
CA ILE A 298 14.34 -4.19 -2.02
C ILE A 298 14.15 -4.03 -0.51
N GLN A 299 13.25 -3.14 -0.17
CA GLN A 299 12.83 -2.83 1.20
C GLN A 299 11.30 -2.85 1.26
N PRO A 300 10.68 -3.34 2.35
CA PRO A 300 9.23 -3.24 2.54
C PRO A 300 8.79 -1.77 2.49
N ALA A 301 7.67 -1.51 1.81
CA ALA A 301 7.12 -0.17 1.66
C ALA A 301 5.59 -0.21 1.79
N PRO A 302 4.97 0.81 2.41
CA PRO A 302 3.53 0.99 2.30
C PRO A 302 3.11 1.07 0.83
N PHE A 303 2.09 0.32 0.45
CA PHE A 303 1.57 0.28 -0.91
C PHE A 303 0.06 0.50 -0.90
N VAL A 304 -0.36 1.51 -1.66
CA VAL A 304 -1.77 1.89 -1.87
C VAL A 304 -1.95 2.04 -3.36
N ASP A 305 -2.97 1.40 -3.92
CA ASP A 305 -3.26 1.46 -5.35
C ASP A 305 -4.77 1.36 -5.58
N ASN A 306 -5.30 2.18 -6.50
CA ASN A 306 -6.72 2.25 -6.82
C ASN A 306 -7.29 0.91 -7.30
N CYS A 307 -6.44 0.06 -7.89
CA CYS A 307 -6.80 -1.23 -8.43
C CYS A 307 -6.83 -2.34 -7.39
N VAL A 308 -6.39 -2.09 -6.15
CA VAL A 308 -6.52 -3.05 -5.06
C VAL A 308 -8.00 -3.24 -4.71
N ILE A 309 -8.41 -4.50 -4.65
CA ILE A 309 -9.75 -4.88 -4.20
C ILE A 309 -9.73 -5.03 -2.68
N PRO A 310 -10.51 -4.22 -1.92
CA PRO A 310 -10.67 -4.40 -0.49
C PRO A 310 -11.18 -5.80 -0.16
N GLY A 311 -10.58 -6.42 0.85
CA GLY A 311 -10.98 -7.74 1.32
C GLY A 311 -11.21 -7.77 2.82
N ASP A 312 -11.93 -8.80 3.27
CA ASP A 312 -12.14 -9.12 4.68
C ASP A 312 -10.87 -9.75 5.27
N LEU A 313 -9.82 -8.92 5.41
CA LEU A 313 -8.47 -9.34 5.78
C LEU A 313 -7.99 -8.66 7.07
N PRO A 314 -7.27 -9.38 7.93
CA PRO A 314 -6.58 -8.75 9.04
C PRO A 314 -5.46 -7.84 8.51
N VAL A 315 -5.24 -6.72 9.18
CA VAL A 315 -4.14 -5.82 8.82
C VAL A 315 -2.82 -6.32 9.40
N THR A 316 -1.83 -6.46 8.53
CA THR A 316 -0.45 -6.86 8.83
C THR A 316 0.54 -5.76 8.42
N GLN A 317 1.81 -5.88 8.82
CA GLN A 317 2.85 -4.90 8.46
C GLN A 317 3.13 -4.83 6.94
N ASP A 318 2.76 -5.86 6.19
CA ASP A 318 2.99 -6.02 4.76
C ASP A 318 1.70 -6.02 3.93
N SER A 319 0.57 -5.62 4.53
CA SER A 319 -0.69 -5.47 3.81
C SER A 319 -0.57 -4.43 2.69
N ILE A 320 -1.19 -4.74 1.55
CA ILE A 320 -1.49 -3.77 0.50
C ILE A 320 -2.87 -3.16 0.78
N PHE A 321 -3.08 -1.91 0.38
CA PHE A 321 -4.31 -1.20 0.70
C PHE A 321 -4.99 -0.62 -0.54
N ALA A 322 -6.31 -0.60 -0.48
CA ALA A 322 -7.11 0.26 -1.34
C ALA A 322 -7.02 1.73 -0.88
N PRO A 323 -7.39 2.70 -1.73
CA PRO A 323 -7.44 4.11 -1.36
C PRO A 323 -8.32 4.36 -0.14
N SER A 324 -8.08 5.48 0.53
CA SER A 324 -8.87 5.83 1.71
C SER A 324 -10.34 6.05 1.36
N SER A 325 -11.22 5.54 2.22
CA SER A 325 -12.66 5.74 2.16
C SER A 325 -13.20 6.15 3.53
N ILE A 326 -14.32 6.88 3.54
CA ILE A 326 -15.02 7.24 4.77
C ILE A 326 -15.91 6.06 5.17
N ILE A 327 -15.83 5.67 6.44
CA ILE A 327 -16.71 4.70 7.05
C ILE A 327 -17.56 5.36 8.13
N ASN A 328 -18.77 4.86 8.29
CA ASN A 328 -19.68 5.28 9.36
C ASN A 328 -19.42 4.53 10.68
#